data_AF-A0A3S0FET7-F1
#
_entry.id   AF-A0A3S0FET7-F1
#
_cell.length_a   1.000
_cell.length_b   1.000
_cell.length_c   1.000
_cell.angle_alpha   90.00
_cell.angle_beta   90.00
_cell.angle_gamma   90.00
#
_symmetry.space_group_name_H-M   'P 1'
#
loop_
_entity.id
_entity.type
_entity.pdbx_description
1 polymer ?
#
loop_
_entity_poly.entity_id
_entity_poly.type
_entity_poly.pdbx_seq_one_letter_code
_entity_poly.pdbx_strand_id
1 'polypeptide(L)'
;MAVTSAIRDLIARGFTVEQALEAAEAFEDAMTPKLTARQARNARYYQNKKATKASEKRLKASESSNSDDSVLNQTPPHARVEDNLQTKKITGQKENKKAASLSDVAAFKADLELDATPEQVEAFAKHRKAKKGQNSAYSAMLFRRDAQACGLTVSQAIDTAISRGWLTVKPEYLAGRPRSTAPPTAPAPKQDFNSILDAMQGKPNAPHHTGPTIEASFERRDRSGTADVVQLHAISARG
;
A
#
# COMPACT_ATOMS: atom_id res chain seq x y z
N MET A 1 2.70 -0.36 36.57
CA MET A 1 3.04 -0.78 37.95
C MET A 1 4.42 -1.40 37.92
N ALA A 2 5.28 -1.14 38.91
CA ALA A 2 6.58 -1.78 38.96
C ALA A 2 6.42 -3.25 39.38
N VAL A 3 7.19 -4.18 38.80
CA VAL A 3 7.10 -5.61 39.09
C VAL A 3 7.28 -5.90 40.60
N THR A 4 8.13 -5.11 41.24
CA THR A 4 8.37 -5.16 42.70
C THR A 4 7.16 -4.78 43.55
N SER A 5 6.26 -3.90 43.07
CA SER A 5 5.04 -3.56 43.81
C SER A 5 3.99 -4.66 43.70
N ALA A 6 3.92 -5.35 42.55
CA ALA A 6 3.01 -6.48 42.36
C ALA A 6 3.42 -7.70 43.21
N ILE A 7 4.71 -8.00 43.30
CA ILE A 7 5.24 -9.08 44.15
C ILE A 7 4.91 -8.83 45.63
N ARG A 8 5.08 -7.59 46.10
CA ARG A 8 4.72 -7.22 47.49
C ARG A 8 3.23 -7.40 47.78
N ASP A 9 2.37 -7.06 46.81
CA ASP A 9 0.92 -7.24 46.91
C ASP A 9 0.51 -8.72 46.99
N LEU A 10 1.20 -9.59 46.25
CA LEU A 10 0.97 -11.05 46.28
C LEU A 10 1.40 -11.66 47.62
N ILE A 11 2.55 -11.24 48.15
CA ILE A 11 3.01 -11.67 49.48
C ILE A 11 2.04 -11.19 50.56
N ALA A 12 1.53 -9.95 50.47
CA ALA A 12 0.54 -9.43 51.41
C ALA A 12 -0.80 -10.19 51.37
N ARG A 13 -1.13 -10.84 50.25
CA ARG A 13 -2.30 -11.71 50.08
C ARG A 13 -2.06 -13.17 50.52
N GLY A 14 -0.89 -13.47 51.09
CA GLY A 14 -0.57 -14.78 51.64
C GLY A 14 0.01 -15.78 50.64
N PHE A 15 0.41 -15.34 49.44
CA PHE A 15 1.18 -16.18 48.53
C PHE A 15 2.60 -16.34 49.03
N THR A 16 3.19 -17.53 48.81
CA THR A 16 4.60 -17.75 49.10
C THR A 16 5.48 -16.97 48.12
N VAL A 17 6.72 -16.68 48.52
CA VAL A 17 7.66 -15.92 47.68
C VAL A 17 7.90 -16.63 46.34
N GLU A 18 7.98 -17.96 46.35
CA GLU A 18 8.15 -18.78 45.15
C GLU A 18 6.95 -18.65 44.20
N GLN A 19 5.73 -18.72 44.71
CA GLN A 19 4.50 -18.53 43.92
C GLN A 19 4.37 -17.12 43.36
N ALA A 20 4.80 -16.11 44.13
CA ALA A 20 4.76 -14.71 43.70
C ALA A 20 5.78 -14.43 42.58
N LEU A 21 6.95 -15.08 42.62
CA LEU A 21 7.95 -15.01 41.56
C LEU A 21 7.49 -15.74 40.30
N GLU A 22 6.94 -16.95 40.42
CA GLU A 22 6.41 -17.71 39.29
C GLU A 22 5.25 -16.97 38.60
N ALA A 23 4.36 -16.34 39.37
CA ALA A 23 3.29 -15.50 38.84
C ALA A 23 3.83 -14.24 38.15
N ALA A 24 4.92 -13.64 38.64
CA ALA A 24 5.54 -12.47 38.03
C ALA A 24 6.20 -12.82 36.69
N GLU A 25 6.92 -13.94 36.62
CA GLU A 25 7.53 -14.44 35.38
C GLU A 25 6.46 -14.75 34.31
N ALA A 26 5.38 -15.45 34.69
CA ALA A 26 4.26 -15.71 33.79
C ALA A 26 3.60 -14.42 33.27
N PHE A 27 3.59 -13.36 34.09
CA PHE A 27 3.03 -12.07 33.71
C PHE A 27 3.95 -11.28 32.77
N GLU A 28 5.28 -11.35 32.96
CA GLU A 28 6.24 -10.75 32.02
C GLU A 28 6.19 -11.43 30.65
N ASP A 29 6.11 -12.77 30.63
CA ASP A 29 5.95 -13.53 29.39
C ASP A 29 4.65 -13.19 28.66
N ALA A 30 3.55 -12.99 29.40
CA ALA A 30 2.28 -12.55 28.85
C ALA A 30 2.29 -11.08 28.39
N MET A 31 3.11 -10.23 29.01
CA MET A 31 3.26 -8.82 28.67
C MET A 31 4.19 -8.55 27.50
N THR A 32 5.02 -9.50 27.07
CA THR A 32 5.74 -9.34 25.80
C THR A 32 4.74 -9.47 24.65
N PRO A 33 4.37 -8.38 23.94
CA PRO A 33 3.50 -8.52 22.80
C PRO A 33 4.25 -9.35 21.76
N LYS A 34 3.80 -10.58 21.51
CA LYS A 34 4.30 -11.40 20.41
C LYS A 34 4.05 -10.63 19.12
N LEU A 35 5.09 -9.93 18.66
CA LEU A 35 5.07 -9.16 17.43
C LEU A 35 4.60 -10.10 16.32
N THR A 36 3.47 -9.76 15.72
CA THR A 36 2.97 -10.52 14.58
C THR A 36 4.04 -10.54 13.49
N ALA A 37 4.11 -11.61 12.69
CA ALA A 37 5.08 -11.72 11.59
C ALA A 37 5.04 -10.49 10.64
N ARG A 38 3.87 -9.87 10.52
CA ARG A 38 3.65 -8.62 9.78
C ARG A 38 4.31 -7.40 10.44
N GLN A 39 4.20 -7.24 11.76
CA GLN A 39 4.85 -6.16 12.51
C GLN A 39 6.37 -6.31 12.53
N ALA A 40 6.90 -7.53 12.69
CA ALA A 40 8.33 -7.79 12.59
C ALA A 40 8.90 -7.42 11.21
N ARG A 41 8.18 -7.76 10.13
CA ARG A 41 8.55 -7.38 8.76
C ARG A 41 8.52 -5.87 8.55
N ASN A 42 7.51 -5.18 9.09
CA ASN A 42 7.41 -3.72 9.03
C ASN A 42 8.54 -3.03 9.82
N ALA A 43 8.87 -3.53 11.02
CA ALA A 43 9.96 -2.99 11.84
C ALA A 43 11.31 -3.04 11.10
N ARG A 44 11.62 -4.16 10.44
CA ARG A 44 12.82 -4.31 9.59
C ARG A 44 12.83 -3.31 8.43
N TYR A 45 11.69 -3.09 7.77
CA TYR A 45 11.59 -2.10 6.69
C TYR A 45 11.93 -0.68 7.18
N TYR A 46 11.40 -0.26 8.33
CA TYR A 46 11.68 1.07 8.87
C TYR A 46 13.11 1.22 9.39
N GLN A 47 13.70 0.18 9.97
CA GLN A 47 15.11 0.17 10.38
C GLN A 47 16.03 0.32 9.16
N ASN A 48 15.80 -0.49 8.11
CA ASN A 48 16.59 -0.40 6.88
C ASN A 48 16.45 0.98 6.22
N LYS A 49 15.24 1.53 6.16
CA LYS A 49 14.99 2.86 5.59
C LYS A 49 15.65 3.99 6.39
N LYS A 50 15.75 3.86 7.72
CA LYS A 50 16.50 4.81 8.56
C LYS A 50 18.01 4.70 8.31
N ALA A 51 18.53 3.48 8.23
CA ALA A 51 19.94 3.23 7.95
C ALA A 51 20.37 3.79 6.59
N THR A 52 19.57 3.56 5.54
CA THR A 52 19.88 4.07 4.19
C THR A 52 19.82 5.60 4.12
N LYS A 53 18.85 6.23 4.79
CA LYS A 53 18.77 7.70 4.88
C LYS A 53 19.95 8.31 5.63
N ALA A 54 20.41 7.65 6.69
CA ALA A 54 21.58 8.09 7.44
C ALA A 54 22.85 8.00 6.58
N SER A 55 23.03 6.92 5.80
CA SER A 55 24.15 6.81 4.87
C SER A 55 24.08 7.80 3.71
N GLU A 56 22.90 8.08 3.16
CA GLU A 56 22.71 9.08 2.11
C GLU A 56 23.04 10.49 2.60
N LYS A 57 22.68 10.83 3.86
CA LYS A 57 23.04 12.12 4.46
C LYS A 57 24.55 12.26 4.63
N ARG A 58 25.26 11.19 4.99
CA ARG A 58 26.74 11.21 5.09
C ARG A 58 27.40 11.38 3.72
N LEU A 59 26.92 10.67 2.70
CA LEU A 59 27.43 10.80 1.33
C LEU A 59 27.22 12.20 0.76
N LYS A 60 26.03 12.80 0.96
CA LYS A 60 25.76 14.18 0.53
C LYS A 60 26.60 15.21 1.28
N ALA A 61 26.86 14.99 2.57
CA ALA A 61 27.72 15.87 3.37
C ALA A 61 29.20 15.80 2.92
N SER A 62 29.68 14.64 2.46
CA SER A 62 31.02 14.52 1.87
C SER A 62 31.13 15.09 0.47
N GLU A 63 30.05 15.08 -0.32
CA GLU A 63 30.04 15.68 -1.67
C GLU A 63 29.98 17.22 -1.63
N SER A 64 29.35 17.81 -0.61
CA SER A 64 29.29 19.28 -0.45
C SER A 64 30.51 19.91 0.22
N SER A 65 31.52 19.12 0.63
CA SER A 65 32.69 19.61 1.36
C SER A 65 33.98 19.67 0.53
N ASN A 66 33.94 19.32 -0.76
CA ASN A 66 35.11 19.32 -1.65
C ASN A 66 35.00 20.35 -2.78
N SER A 67 34.44 21.53 -2.48
CA SER A 67 34.34 22.63 -3.44
C SER A 67 34.89 23.92 -2.84
N ASP A 68 36.10 23.86 -2.27
CA ASP A 68 36.94 25.06 -2.15
C ASP A 68 38.43 24.69 -1.90
N ASP A 69 39.28 25.44 -2.60
CA ASP A 69 40.72 25.69 -2.38
C ASP A 69 41.82 24.60 -2.49
N SER A 70 42.62 24.76 -3.56
CA SER A 70 44.09 24.93 -3.64
C SER A 70 45.12 24.13 -2.78
N VAL A 71 46.16 23.64 -3.49
CA VAL A 71 47.62 23.76 -3.20
C VAL A 71 48.34 22.84 -2.17
N LEU A 72 49.33 22.10 -2.72
CA LEU A 72 50.64 21.62 -2.21
C LEU A 72 50.83 20.87 -0.86
N ASN A 73 51.59 19.77 -1.00
CA ASN A 73 52.71 19.27 -0.17
C ASN A 73 52.53 18.24 0.98
N GLN A 74 53.28 17.14 0.77
CA GLN A 74 54.18 16.42 1.71
C GLN A 74 53.61 15.44 2.77
N THR A 75 54.46 14.46 3.10
CA THR A 75 54.19 13.09 3.59
C THR A 75 54.32 12.91 5.14
N PRO A 76 54.48 11.69 5.72
CA PRO A 76 53.63 11.02 6.74
C PRO A 76 54.34 10.97 8.15
N PRO A 77 54.08 10.08 9.16
CA PRO A 77 53.14 8.94 9.30
C PRO A 77 52.40 8.88 10.67
N HIS A 78 51.25 8.22 10.73
CA HIS A 78 50.76 7.67 12.00
C HIS A 78 50.17 6.28 11.83
N ALA A 79 50.85 5.34 12.49
CA ALA A 79 50.48 3.94 12.62
C ALA A 79 49.09 3.78 13.24
N ARG A 80 48.19 3.07 12.56
CA ARG A 80 47.10 2.35 13.24
C ARG A 80 46.61 1.19 12.37
N VAL A 81 47.03 0.00 12.79
CA VAL A 81 46.34 -1.29 12.70
C VAL A 81 45.83 -1.67 11.31
N GLU A 82 46.58 -2.56 10.66
CA GLU A 82 46.07 -3.35 9.55
C GLU A 82 44.96 -4.27 10.05
N ASP A 83 43.71 -3.86 9.85
CA ASP A 83 42.59 -4.77 9.90
C ASP A 83 42.54 -5.50 8.56
N ASN A 84 43.11 -6.70 8.53
CA ASN A 84 43.08 -7.65 7.42
C ASN A 84 41.66 -8.23 7.22
N LEU A 85 40.66 -7.36 7.10
CA LEU A 85 39.38 -7.74 6.53
C LEU A 85 39.58 -7.71 5.02
N GLN A 86 39.77 -8.89 4.43
CA GLN A 86 39.69 -9.13 3.00
C GLN A 86 38.36 -8.58 2.48
N THR A 87 38.32 -7.29 2.13
CA THR A 87 37.31 -6.74 1.25
C THR A 87 37.56 -7.42 -0.08
N LYS A 88 36.89 -8.54 -0.32
CA LYS A 88 36.59 -8.99 -1.68
C LYS A 88 35.95 -7.79 -2.34
N LYS A 89 36.74 -7.06 -3.11
CA LYS A 89 36.28 -6.03 -4.03
C LYS A 89 35.18 -6.69 -4.84
N ILE A 90 33.92 -6.34 -4.57
CA ILE A 90 32.83 -6.53 -5.51
C ILE A 90 33.05 -5.47 -6.59
N THR A 91 34.12 -5.63 -7.35
CA THR A 91 34.30 -5.01 -8.65
C THR A 91 33.29 -5.67 -9.58
N GLY A 92 32.31 -4.91 -10.07
CA GLY A 92 31.63 -5.26 -11.33
C GLY A 92 30.14 -5.59 -11.30
N GLN A 93 29.28 -4.88 -10.55
CA GLN A 93 27.81 -5.05 -10.73
C GLN A 93 26.97 -3.77 -10.79
N LYS A 94 27.57 -2.60 -11.06
CA LYS A 94 26.79 -1.37 -11.31
C LYS A 94 26.58 -1.03 -12.78
N GLU A 95 27.31 -1.65 -13.70
CA GLU A 95 27.24 -1.30 -15.14
C GLU A 95 26.28 -2.21 -15.93
N ASN A 96 25.99 -3.43 -15.46
CA ASN A 96 25.17 -4.39 -16.21
C ASN A 96 23.65 -4.23 -16.06
N LYS A 97 23.14 -3.35 -15.19
CA LYS A 97 21.68 -3.18 -15.06
C LYS A 97 21.05 -2.57 -16.32
N LYS A 98 21.79 -1.68 -17.00
CA LYS A 98 21.31 -1.09 -18.26
C LYS A 98 21.49 -2.06 -19.44
N ALA A 99 22.62 -2.77 -19.50
CA ALA A 99 22.86 -3.77 -20.55
C ALA A 99 21.84 -4.93 -20.48
N ALA A 100 21.55 -5.45 -19.28
CA ALA A 100 20.52 -6.47 -19.09
C ALA A 100 19.11 -5.97 -19.49
N SER A 101 18.78 -4.70 -19.20
CA SER A 101 17.49 -4.14 -19.61
C SER A 101 17.33 -3.97 -21.11
N LEU A 102 18.43 -3.79 -21.86
CA LEU A 102 18.41 -3.70 -23.32
C LEU A 102 18.31 -5.08 -23.95
N SER A 103 19.05 -6.08 -23.42
CA SER A 103 18.93 -7.47 -23.87
C SER A 103 17.54 -8.03 -23.60
N ASP A 104 16.92 -7.68 -22.47
CA ASP A 104 15.58 -8.13 -22.12
C ASP A 104 14.51 -7.56 -23.06
N VAL A 105 14.65 -6.29 -23.48
CA VAL A 105 13.73 -5.67 -24.44
C VAL A 105 13.90 -6.28 -25.84
N ALA A 106 15.14 -6.56 -26.25
CA ALA A 106 15.40 -7.24 -27.53
C ALA A 106 14.81 -8.65 -27.54
N ALA A 107 15.02 -9.42 -26.45
CA ALA A 107 14.43 -10.76 -26.31
C ALA A 107 12.89 -10.72 -26.27
N PHE A 108 12.31 -9.73 -25.59
CA PHE A 108 10.86 -9.52 -25.57
C PHE A 108 10.30 -9.25 -26.98
N LYS A 109 10.99 -8.44 -27.79
CA LYS A 109 10.58 -8.16 -29.17
C LYS A 109 10.69 -9.42 -30.04
N ALA A 110 11.83 -10.11 -29.99
CA ALA A 110 12.07 -11.31 -30.78
C ALA A 110 11.02 -12.42 -30.54
N ASP A 111 10.58 -12.62 -29.29
CA ASP A 111 9.57 -13.61 -28.95
C ASP A 111 8.16 -13.30 -29.49
N LEU A 112 7.84 -12.02 -29.66
CA LEU A 112 6.53 -11.56 -30.14
C LEU A 112 6.50 -11.35 -31.66
N GLU A 113 7.64 -11.04 -32.27
CA GLU A 113 7.81 -10.89 -33.73
C GLU A 113 7.57 -12.21 -34.50
N LEU A 114 7.59 -13.36 -33.81
CA LEU A 114 7.21 -14.65 -34.41
C LEU A 114 5.75 -14.69 -34.88
N ASP A 115 4.86 -13.99 -34.18
CA ASP A 115 3.40 -14.11 -34.37
C ASP A 115 2.71 -12.76 -34.68
N ALA A 116 3.43 -11.63 -34.64
CA ALA A 116 2.90 -10.28 -34.80
C ALA A 116 3.78 -9.38 -35.68
N THR A 117 3.22 -8.28 -36.20
CA THR A 117 4.01 -7.34 -37.01
C THR A 117 4.99 -6.55 -36.12
N PRO A 118 6.19 -6.20 -36.62
CA PRO A 118 7.18 -5.49 -35.82
C PRO A 118 6.64 -4.15 -35.30
N GLU A 119 5.82 -3.46 -36.10
CA GLU A 119 5.17 -2.20 -35.69
C GLU A 119 4.27 -2.36 -34.46
N GLN A 120 3.46 -3.43 -34.41
CA GLN A 120 2.61 -3.75 -33.27
C GLN A 120 3.44 -4.07 -32.03
N VAL A 121 4.51 -4.83 -32.18
CA VAL A 121 5.42 -5.18 -31.08
C VAL A 121 6.10 -3.94 -30.51
N GLU A 122 6.53 -3.00 -31.35
CA GLU A 122 7.10 -1.74 -30.90
C GLU A 122 6.07 -0.85 -30.19
N ALA A 123 4.87 -0.74 -30.73
CA ALA A 123 3.77 -0.02 -30.12
C ALA A 123 3.43 -0.62 -28.74
N PHE A 124 3.41 -1.95 -28.63
CA PHE A 124 3.17 -2.66 -27.37
C PHE A 124 4.28 -2.46 -26.36
N ALA A 125 5.54 -2.54 -26.76
CA ALA A 125 6.69 -2.28 -25.89
C ALA A 125 6.68 -0.85 -25.34
N LYS A 126 6.31 0.15 -26.17
CA LYS A 126 6.09 1.54 -25.75
C LYS A 126 4.92 1.65 -24.76
N HIS A 127 3.80 0.99 -25.05
CA HIS A 127 2.62 0.96 -24.18
C HIS A 127 2.94 0.39 -22.79
N ARG A 128 3.64 -0.76 -22.74
CA ARG A 128 4.06 -1.37 -21.49
C ARG A 128 5.01 -0.47 -20.70
N LYS A 129 5.98 0.15 -21.36
CA LYS A 129 6.91 1.10 -20.71
C LYS A 129 6.16 2.29 -20.10
N ALA A 130 5.18 2.84 -20.81
CA ALA A 130 4.34 3.95 -20.31
C ALA A 130 3.55 3.54 -19.04
N LYS A 131 3.03 2.31 -19.02
CA LYS A 131 2.34 1.73 -17.84
C LYS A 131 3.27 1.11 -16.80
N LYS A 132 4.59 1.33 -16.92
CA LYS A 132 5.62 0.79 -16.01
C LYS A 132 5.62 -0.75 -15.91
N GLY A 133 5.18 -1.42 -16.98
CA GLY A 133 5.28 -2.87 -17.13
C GLY A 133 6.73 -3.30 -17.40
N GLN A 134 7.08 -4.50 -16.95
CA GLN A 134 8.38 -5.10 -17.25
C GLN A 134 8.39 -5.62 -18.69
N ASN A 135 9.45 -5.29 -19.45
CA ASN A 135 9.67 -5.79 -20.81
C ASN A 135 10.80 -6.81 -20.77
N SER A 136 10.47 -8.04 -20.37
CA SER A 136 11.39 -9.18 -20.32
C SER A 136 10.88 -10.34 -21.17
N ALA A 137 11.77 -11.24 -21.60
CA ALA A 137 11.39 -12.45 -22.35
C ALA A 137 10.25 -13.24 -21.67
N TYR A 138 10.35 -13.45 -20.35
CA TYR A 138 9.30 -14.13 -19.58
C TYR A 138 7.93 -13.43 -19.69
N SER A 139 7.90 -12.10 -19.73
CA SER A 139 6.65 -11.35 -19.89
C SER A 139 6.03 -11.50 -21.28
N ALA A 140 6.84 -11.69 -22.33
CA ALA A 140 6.38 -12.01 -23.68
C ALA A 140 5.76 -13.41 -23.73
N MET A 141 6.44 -14.42 -23.16
CA MET A 141 5.89 -15.78 -23.04
C MET A 141 4.56 -15.81 -22.28
N LEU A 142 4.47 -15.08 -21.16
CA LEU A 142 3.24 -14.99 -20.38
C LEU A 142 2.12 -14.37 -21.20
N PHE A 143 2.42 -13.31 -21.96
CA PHE A 143 1.44 -12.66 -22.84
C PHE A 143 0.93 -13.61 -23.94
N ARG A 144 1.80 -14.45 -24.53
CA ARG A 144 1.37 -15.47 -25.51
C ARG A 144 0.43 -16.50 -24.90
N ARG A 145 0.73 -16.97 -23.67
CA ARG A 145 -0.16 -17.88 -22.93
C ARG A 145 -1.52 -17.24 -22.64
N ASP A 146 -1.50 -15.99 -22.23
CA ASP A 146 -2.69 -15.17 -21.97
C ASP A 146 -3.54 -14.97 -23.24
N ALA A 147 -2.91 -14.67 -24.38
CA ALA A 147 -3.57 -14.58 -25.68
C ALA A 147 -4.21 -15.92 -26.09
N GLN A 148 -3.47 -17.03 -25.91
CA GLN A 148 -3.96 -18.37 -26.20
C GLN A 148 -5.15 -18.76 -25.30
N ALA A 149 -5.11 -18.42 -24.00
CA ALA A 149 -6.21 -18.66 -23.08
C ALA A 149 -7.48 -17.88 -23.46
N CYS A 150 -7.31 -16.74 -24.14
CA CYS A 150 -8.42 -15.94 -24.66
C CYS A 150 -8.93 -16.41 -26.04
N GLY A 151 -8.26 -17.39 -26.67
CA GLY A 151 -8.56 -17.81 -28.04
C GLY A 151 -8.27 -16.73 -29.10
N LEU A 152 -7.38 -15.78 -28.79
CA LEU A 152 -6.98 -14.70 -29.71
C LEU A 152 -5.59 -14.96 -30.29
N THR A 153 -5.34 -14.45 -31.50
CA THR A 153 -3.97 -14.38 -32.03
C THR A 153 -3.16 -13.34 -31.24
N VAL A 154 -1.84 -13.49 -31.21
CA VAL A 154 -0.96 -12.57 -30.48
C VAL A 154 -1.11 -11.13 -31.00
N SER A 155 -1.23 -10.95 -32.33
CA SER A 155 -1.50 -9.65 -32.95
C SER A 155 -2.81 -9.02 -32.47
N GLN A 156 -3.91 -9.77 -32.47
CA GLN A 156 -5.20 -9.31 -31.95
C GLN A 156 -5.15 -9.02 -30.45
N ALA A 157 -4.42 -9.84 -29.69
CA ALA A 157 -4.22 -9.62 -28.26
C ALA A 157 -3.45 -8.32 -28.00
N ILE A 158 -2.44 -8.00 -28.81
CA ILE A 158 -1.68 -6.73 -28.72
C ILE A 158 -2.61 -5.54 -28.99
N ASP A 159 -3.37 -5.56 -30.09
CA ASP A 159 -4.27 -4.46 -30.44
C ASP A 159 -5.37 -4.25 -29.40
N THR A 160 -5.93 -5.34 -28.87
CA THR A 160 -6.94 -5.29 -27.79
C THR A 160 -6.35 -4.78 -26.48
N ALA A 161 -5.11 -5.17 -26.15
CA ALA A 161 -4.41 -4.66 -24.98
C ALA A 161 -4.12 -3.16 -25.12
N ILE A 162 -3.64 -2.69 -26.28
CA ILE A 162 -3.34 -1.27 -26.51
C ILE A 162 -4.62 -0.43 -26.48
N SER A 163 -5.66 -0.84 -27.21
CA SER A 163 -6.93 -0.10 -27.32
C SER A 163 -7.65 0.04 -25.97
N ARG A 164 -7.62 -0.99 -25.12
CA ARG A 164 -8.21 -0.94 -23.77
C ARG A 164 -7.25 -0.46 -22.68
N GLY A 165 -6.00 -0.18 -23.04
CA GLY A 165 -4.96 0.21 -22.10
C GLY A 165 -4.68 -0.88 -21.06
N TRP A 166 -4.55 -2.13 -21.46
CA TRP A 166 -4.16 -3.23 -20.60
C TRP A 166 -2.70 -3.63 -20.83
N LEU A 167 -2.07 -4.17 -19.79
CA LEU A 167 -0.73 -4.75 -19.88
C LEU A 167 -0.77 -6.22 -20.29
N THR A 168 -1.86 -6.92 -19.97
CA THR A 168 -2.09 -8.34 -20.26
C THR A 168 -3.54 -8.52 -20.69
N VAL A 169 -3.80 -9.54 -21.51
CA VAL A 169 -5.15 -9.92 -21.92
C VAL A 169 -5.54 -11.14 -21.12
N LYS A 170 -6.67 -11.10 -20.42
CA LYS A 170 -7.16 -12.26 -19.69
C LYS A 170 -8.58 -12.59 -20.12
N PRO A 171 -8.98 -13.86 -20.09
CA PRO A 171 -10.32 -14.25 -20.53
C PRO A 171 -11.41 -13.53 -19.72
N GLU A 172 -11.18 -13.26 -18.43
CA GLU A 172 -12.11 -12.53 -17.56
C GLU A 172 -12.32 -11.08 -18.00
N TYR A 173 -11.35 -10.49 -18.70
CA TYR A 173 -11.47 -9.12 -19.20
C TYR A 173 -12.30 -9.06 -20.48
N LEU A 174 -12.32 -10.15 -21.26
CA LEU A 174 -13.06 -10.26 -22.51
C LEU A 174 -14.50 -10.73 -22.31
N ALA A 175 -14.76 -11.52 -21.27
CA ALA A 175 -16.09 -12.05 -20.94
C ALA A 175 -17.15 -10.97 -20.65
N GLY A 176 -16.76 -9.68 -20.66
CA GLY A 176 -17.59 -8.59 -20.19
C GLY A 176 -17.73 -8.70 -18.69
N ARG A 177 -17.35 -7.66 -17.96
CA ARG A 177 -17.78 -7.58 -16.56
C ARG A 177 -19.32 -7.69 -16.60
N PRO A 178 -19.97 -8.63 -15.88
CA PRO A 178 -21.40 -8.48 -15.66
C PRO A 178 -21.53 -7.07 -15.12
N ARG A 179 -22.26 -6.20 -15.87
CA ARG A 179 -22.55 -4.85 -15.39
C ARG A 179 -23.04 -5.08 -13.98
N SER A 180 -22.34 -4.50 -13.01
CA SER A 180 -22.77 -4.52 -11.62
C SER A 180 -24.26 -4.29 -11.66
N THR A 181 -25.04 -5.32 -11.35
CA THR A 181 -26.48 -5.17 -11.18
C THR A 181 -26.62 -3.95 -10.30
N ALA A 182 -27.49 -3.02 -10.72
CA ALA A 182 -27.75 -1.80 -9.99
C ALA A 182 -27.84 -2.13 -8.48
N PRO A 183 -27.36 -1.23 -7.60
CA PRO A 183 -27.46 -1.45 -6.16
C PRO A 183 -28.87 -1.95 -5.84
N PRO A 184 -29.01 -3.01 -5.01
CA PRO A 184 -30.30 -3.64 -4.77
C PRO A 184 -31.30 -2.54 -4.45
N THR A 185 -32.31 -2.39 -5.31
CA THR A 185 -33.40 -1.44 -5.06
C THR A 185 -33.91 -1.77 -3.67
N ALA A 186 -33.83 -0.78 -2.77
CA ALA A 186 -34.25 -0.97 -1.39
C ALA A 186 -35.65 -1.59 -1.39
N PRO A 187 -35.89 -2.65 -0.59
CA PRO A 187 -37.22 -3.25 -0.53
C PRO A 187 -38.22 -2.16 -0.18
N ALA A 188 -39.34 -2.12 -0.91
CA ALA A 188 -40.40 -1.15 -0.65
C ALA A 188 -40.74 -1.16 0.86
N PRO A 189 -40.92 0.02 1.49
CA PRO A 189 -41.25 0.09 2.90
C PRO A 189 -42.49 -0.77 3.14
N LYS A 190 -42.39 -1.69 4.12
CA LYS A 190 -43.52 -2.50 4.55
C LYS A 190 -44.64 -1.52 4.90
N GLN A 191 -45.78 -1.65 4.22
CA GLN A 191 -46.98 -0.93 4.63
C GLN A 191 -47.32 -1.42 6.03
N ASP A 192 -47.04 -0.59 7.03
CA ASP A 192 -47.39 -0.90 8.41
C ASP A 192 -48.92 -1.08 8.48
N PHE A 193 -49.38 -2.16 9.12
CA PHE A 193 -50.81 -2.45 9.32
C PHE A 193 -51.57 -1.25 9.92
N ASN A 194 -50.88 -0.39 10.67
CA ASN A 194 -51.43 0.83 11.24
C ASN A 194 -51.86 1.85 10.16
N SER A 195 -51.20 1.88 8.99
CA SER A 195 -51.60 2.77 7.88
C SER A 195 -52.91 2.34 7.22
N ILE A 196 -53.22 1.05 7.25
CA ILE A 196 -54.48 0.49 6.75
C ILE A 196 -55.61 0.80 7.74
N LEU A 197 -55.32 0.73 9.05
CA LEU A 197 -56.29 1.06 10.09
C LEU A 197 -56.65 2.55 10.11
N ASP A 198 -55.67 3.44 9.91
CA ASP A 198 -55.90 4.90 9.82
C ASP A 198 -56.68 5.29 8.56
N ALA A 199 -56.48 4.57 7.44
CA ALA A 199 -57.25 4.77 6.21
C ALA A 199 -58.72 4.34 6.36
N MET A 200 -59.02 3.32 7.17
CA MET A 200 -60.40 2.90 7.47
C MET A 200 -61.11 3.85 8.44
N GLN A 201 -60.38 4.57 9.29
CA GLN A 201 -60.96 5.51 10.27
C GLN A 201 -61.26 6.91 9.71
N GLY A 202 -61.10 7.12 8.40
CA GLY A 202 -61.62 8.31 7.72
C GLY A 202 -60.98 9.63 8.15
N LYS A 203 -59.78 9.62 8.73
CA LYS A 203 -59.02 10.86 8.96
C LYS A 203 -58.42 11.31 7.63
N PRO A 204 -58.81 12.49 7.10
CA PRO A 204 -58.18 13.02 5.89
C PRO A 204 -56.73 13.37 6.21
N ASN A 205 -55.80 12.59 5.64
CA ASN A 205 -54.38 12.94 5.60
C ASN A 205 -54.24 14.31 4.93
N ALA A 206 -53.89 15.33 5.70
CA ALA A 206 -53.35 16.56 5.17
C ALA A 206 -52.07 16.22 4.38
N PRO A 207 -51.88 16.74 3.15
CA PRO A 207 -50.68 16.46 2.37
C PRO A 207 -49.48 17.12 3.04
N HIS A 208 -48.65 16.31 3.70
CA HIS A 208 -47.27 16.67 4.00
C HIS A 208 -46.50 16.76 2.67
N HIS A 209 -46.47 17.97 2.14
CA HIS A 209 -45.41 18.58 1.34
C HIS A 209 -44.07 17.83 1.43
N THR A 210 -43.80 17.02 0.40
CA THR A 210 -42.46 16.60 0.01
C THR A 210 -41.75 17.76 -0.65
N GLY A 211 -41.02 18.54 0.14
CA GLY A 211 -39.90 19.35 -0.32
C GLY A 211 -38.62 18.76 0.24
N PRO A 212 -37.57 18.51 -0.56
CA PRO A 212 -36.28 18.14 0.00
C PRO A 212 -35.69 19.37 0.69
N THR A 213 -35.80 19.42 2.02
CA THR A 213 -34.90 20.27 2.81
C THR A 213 -33.51 19.70 2.61
N ILE A 214 -32.73 20.32 1.73
CA ILE A 214 -31.28 20.08 1.62
C ILE A 214 -30.66 20.67 2.89
N GLU A 215 -30.71 19.92 3.99
CA GLU A 215 -29.74 20.09 5.06
C GLU A 215 -28.42 19.53 4.55
N ALA A 216 -27.62 20.40 3.94
CA ALA A 216 -26.22 20.12 3.63
C ALA A 216 -25.42 20.09 4.94
N SER A 217 -25.55 19.02 5.72
CA SER A 217 -24.64 18.68 6.80
C SER A 217 -23.34 18.19 6.18
N PHE A 218 -22.42 19.10 5.87
CA PHE A 218 -21.05 18.75 5.52
C PHE A 218 -20.35 18.20 6.77
N GLU A 219 -20.24 16.88 6.90
CA GLU A 219 -19.26 16.24 7.78
C GLU A 219 -17.84 16.57 7.26
N ARG A 220 -17.24 17.66 7.76
CA ARG A 220 -15.79 17.78 7.78
C ARG A 220 -15.25 16.80 8.83
N ARG A 221 -14.75 15.65 8.37
CA ARG A 221 -13.85 14.83 9.19
C ARG A 221 -12.50 15.51 9.30
N ASP A 222 -12.35 16.33 10.32
CA ASP A 222 -11.03 16.74 10.79
C ASP A 222 -10.33 15.54 11.46
N ARG A 223 -9.02 15.46 11.23
CA ARG A 223 -8.16 14.29 11.47
C ARG A 223 -7.87 13.99 12.96
N SER A 224 -8.58 14.61 13.88
CA SER A 224 -8.48 14.40 15.32
C SER A 224 -9.81 13.87 15.83
N GLY A 225 -9.87 12.56 16.11
CA GLY A 225 -11.08 11.84 16.51
C GLY A 225 -11.61 12.22 17.90
N THR A 226 -12.11 13.43 18.05
CA THR A 226 -12.87 13.89 19.21
C THR A 226 -14.12 14.60 18.68
N ALA A 227 -15.27 13.93 18.80
CA ALA A 227 -16.56 14.49 18.44
C ALA A 227 -17.08 15.35 19.60
N ASP A 228 -16.83 16.65 19.54
CA ASP A 228 -17.52 17.62 20.40
C ASP A 228 -18.69 18.23 19.62
N VAL A 229 -19.89 18.04 20.17
CA VAL A 229 -21.13 18.63 19.66
C VAL A 229 -21.17 20.09 20.12
N VAL A 230 -20.86 21.01 19.20
CA VAL A 230 -21.03 22.45 19.45
C VAL A 230 -22.51 22.79 19.30
N GLN A 231 -23.24 22.90 20.42
CA GLN A 231 -24.59 23.47 20.45
C GLN A 231 -24.50 24.99 20.27
N LEU A 232 -24.87 25.49 19.08
CA LEU A 232 -25.09 26.91 18.85
C LEU A 232 -26.46 27.30 19.42
N HIS A 233 -26.47 27.96 20.57
CA HIS A 233 -27.67 28.64 21.07
C HIS A 233 -27.95 29.88 20.22
N ALA A 234 -29.07 29.84 19.49
CA ALA A 234 -29.61 31.02 18.82
C ALA A 234 -30.13 32.02 19.85
N ILE A 235 -29.49 33.19 19.91
CA ILE A 235 -29.99 34.35 20.65
C ILE A 235 -31.16 34.92 19.83
N SER A 236 -32.38 34.72 20.32
CA SER A 236 -33.58 35.37 19.79
C SER A 236 -33.58 36.83 20.23
N ALA A 237 -33.37 37.74 19.27
CA ALA A 237 -33.63 39.16 19.47
C ALA A 237 -35.15 39.40 19.41
N ARG A 238 -35.72 39.91 20.51
CA ARG A 238 -37.04 40.54 20.56
C ARG A 238 -36.94 41.79 21.43
N GLY A 239 -37.46 42.90 20.92
CA GLY A 239 -37.76 44.13 21.65
C GLY A 239 -36.76 45.24 21.39
#